data_AF-A0A2C6YGW4-F1
#
_entry.id   AF-A0A2C6YGW4-F1
#
_cell.length_a   1.000
_cell.length_b   1.000
_cell.length_c   1.000
_cell.angle_alpha   90.00
_cell.angle_beta   90.00
_cell.angle_gamma   90.00
#
_symmetry.space_group_name_H-M   'P 1'
#
loop_
_entity.id
_entity.type
_entity.pdbx_description
1 polymer ?
#
loop_
_entity_poly.entity_id
_entity_poly.type
_entity_poly.pdbx_seq_one_letter_code
_entity_poly.pdbx_strand_id
1 'polypeptide(L)'
;MSEQEGFRPTGGRAKGGRCALCGAQAKLTKAHVPPKAAFNKGSFSWGGTTGDSRLAHGRPRLGGASLYAHCEPCRASTSPRDDEYIRWAYSFANVLLNSQWKGQRTQVEGTLSEVRPGRFIRSALAGMTALAPKLIDSHPGLIRAVREGVPSPPPEDIRFLMAVAPDGAAAIVEGAHEGLAVQMSLTQDGSGRRMTATVPTISAVMHFPPFSLLLADRQLVSSLPHVDCTEWLQLGVEDLADVQVVFPVVDLPRTTSAPVPVSMLRFNEARA
;
A
#
# COMPACT_ATOMS: atom_id res chain seq x y z
N MET A 1 31.01 4.19 -11.19
CA MET A 1 31.00 3.29 -10.03
C MET A 1 29.72 3.53 -9.26
N SER A 2 28.90 2.50 -9.15
CA SER A 2 27.48 2.48 -8.81
C SER A 2 27.18 2.98 -7.39
N GLU A 3 26.37 4.03 -7.27
CA GLU A 3 25.68 4.34 -6.02
C GLU A 3 24.68 3.22 -5.73
N GLN A 4 25.01 2.39 -4.74
CA GLN A 4 24.07 1.44 -4.15
C GLN A 4 22.97 2.24 -3.43
N GLU A 5 21.80 2.36 -4.05
CA GLU A 5 20.56 2.86 -3.43
C GLU A 5 19.99 1.83 -2.42
N GLY A 6 20.83 1.39 -1.49
CA GLY A 6 20.41 0.58 -0.35
C GLY A 6 19.83 1.46 0.75
N PHE A 7 18.57 1.20 1.09
CA PHE A 7 17.75 1.87 2.09
C PHE A 7 18.50 2.35 3.37
N ARG A 8 18.20 3.59 3.80
CA ARG A 8 18.54 4.12 5.14
C ARG A 8 17.33 4.02 6.07
N PRO A 9 17.44 3.38 7.25
CA PRO A 9 16.35 3.19 8.22
C PRO A 9 15.99 4.46 9.02
N THR A 10 16.07 5.64 8.40
CA THR A 10 15.67 6.92 8.99
C THR A 10 15.08 7.86 7.92
N GLY A 11 13.85 7.58 7.49
CA GLY A 11 12.89 8.67 7.28
C GLY A 11 13.18 9.75 6.24
N GLY A 12 14.13 9.55 5.34
CA GLY A 12 14.47 10.48 4.29
C GLY A 12 15.14 9.74 3.16
N ARG A 13 14.38 9.40 2.12
CA ARG A 13 14.98 9.36 0.78
C ARG A 13 15.62 10.72 0.52
N ALA A 14 16.73 10.71 -0.21
CA ALA A 14 17.37 11.96 -0.60
C ALA A 14 16.34 12.86 -1.28
N LYS A 15 16.49 14.19 -1.09
CA LYS A 15 15.60 15.16 -1.74
C LYS A 15 15.73 15.14 -3.26
N GLY A 16 16.67 14.39 -3.81
CA GLY A 16 16.78 14.06 -5.23
C GLY A 16 16.90 12.55 -5.42
N GLY A 17 16.46 12.06 -6.57
CA GLY A 17 16.53 10.66 -6.94
C GLY A 17 15.54 10.32 -8.06
N ARG A 18 15.36 9.03 -8.30
CA ARG A 18 14.43 8.52 -9.30
C ARG A 18 12.99 8.65 -8.83
N CYS A 19 12.15 9.34 -9.59
CA CYS A 19 10.71 9.45 -9.30
C CYS A 19 10.02 8.08 -9.42
N ALA A 20 9.28 7.67 -8.39
CA ALA A 20 8.59 6.37 -8.36
C ALA A 20 7.41 6.25 -9.35
N LEU A 21 6.94 7.37 -9.94
CA LEU A 21 5.82 7.39 -10.89
C LEU A 21 6.23 7.56 -12.36
N CYS A 22 7.37 8.18 -12.63
CA CYS A 22 7.83 8.42 -14.00
C CYS A 22 9.27 8.00 -14.29
N GLY A 23 10.04 7.63 -13.27
CA GLY A 23 11.40 7.14 -13.44
C GLY A 23 12.42 8.24 -13.74
N ALA A 24 11.99 9.50 -13.86
CA ALA A 24 12.91 10.62 -14.09
C ALA A 24 13.77 10.89 -12.85
N GLN A 25 15.05 11.18 -13.08
CA GLN A 25 15.95 11.73 -12.05
C GLN A 25 15.60 13.19 -11.82
N ALA A 26 15.16 13.53 -10.61
CA ALA A 26 14.68 14.87 -10.28
C ALA A 26 14.81 15.18 -8.79
N LYS A 27 14.60 16.45 -8.42
CA LYS A 27 14.25 16.80 -7.04
C LYS A 27 12.90 16.17 -6.71
N LEU A 28 12.88 15.38 -5.65
CA LEU A 28 11.72 14.68 -5.15
C LEU A 28 10.98 15.56 -4.13
N THR A 29 9.67 15.35 -4.10
CA THR A 29 8.72 16.01 -3.20
C THR A 29 8.22 15.01 -2.17
N LYS A 30 7.68 15.52 -1.07
CA LYS A 30 7.20 14.70 0.04
C LYS A 30 5.85 14.08 -0.32
N ALA A 31 5.84 12.80 -0.64
CA ALA A 31 4.65 11.99 -0.79
C ALA A 31 4.16 11.55 0.59
N HIS A 32 2.92 11.90 0.94
CA HIS A 32 2.27 11.46 2.17
C HIS A 32 1.56 10.12 1.92
N VAL A 33 1.71 9.16 2.85
CA VAL A 33 1.14 7.82 2.72
C VAL A 33 0.44 7.44 4.03
N PRO A 34 -0.89 7.59 4.17
CA PRO A 34 -1.86 8.12 3.19
C PRO A 34 -1.79 9.66 3.05
N PRO A 35 -2.64 10.32 2.21
CA PRO A 35 -2.70 11.77 2.14
C PRO A 35 -2.78 12.46 3.51
N LYS A 36 -2.11 13.61 3.66
CA LYS A 36 -1.96 14.29 4.96
C LYS A 36 -3.31 14.57 5.65
N ALA A 37 -4.30 14.99 4.86
CA ALA A 37 -5.63 15.33 5.37
C ALA A 37 -6.49 14.09 5.71
N ALA A 38 -6.11 12.89 5.26
CA ALA A 38 -6.78 11.63 5.62
C ALA A 38 -6.22 11.07 6.93
N PHE A 39 -6.21 11.91 7.98
CA PHE A 39 -5.74 11.58 9.32
C PHE A 39 -4.29 11.10 9.43
N ASN A 40 -3.44 11.33 8.42
CA ASN A 40 -2.03 11.02 8.47
C ASN A 40 -1.28 12.00 9.40
N LYS A 41 -1.51 11.79 10.69
CA LYS A 41 -0.97 12.51 11.85
C LYS A 41 -0.74 11.51 12.97
N GLY A 42 0.17 11.82 13.89
CA GLY A 42 0.45 10.95 15.04
C GLY A 42 1.55 9.93 14.78
N SER A 43 1.55 8.86 15.58
CA SER A 43 2.57 7.82 15.59
C SER A 43 2.34 6.79 14.50
N PHE A 44 3.39 6.39 13.79
CA PHE A 44 3.36 5.29 12.84
C PHE A 44 4.65 4.47 12.90
N SER A 45 4.54 3.18 12.59
CA SER A 45 5.66 2.26 12.41
C SER A 45 5.97 2.09 10.92
N TRP A 46 7.24 1.84 10.62
CA TRP A 46 7.72 1.63 9.25
C TRP A 46 8.35 0.25 9.12
N GLY A 47 7.99 -0.48 8.08
CA GLY A 47 8.63 -1.74 7.71
C GLY A 47 9.14 -1.72 6.28
N GLY A 48 9.99 -2.68 5.92
CA GLY A 48 10.26 -2.96 4.52
C GLY A 48 11.55 -3.72 4.29
N THR A 49 11.99 -3.73 3.04
CA THR A 49 13.18 -4.47 2.62
C THR A 49 14.36 -3.52 2.42
N THR A 50 15.50 -3.86 2.97
CA THR A 50 16.76 -3.12 2.84
C THR A 50 17.39 -3.36 1.46
N GLY A 51 18.42 -2.57 1.12
CA GLY A 51 19.16 -2.76 -0.15
C GLY A 51 19.83 -4.11 -0.31
N ASP A 52 20.17 -4.77 0.80
CA ASP A 52 20.69 -6.15 0.84
C ASP A 52 19.56 -7.20 0.98
N SER A 53 18.33 -6.84 0.63
CA SER A 53 17.14 -7.72 0.63
C SER A 53 16.83 -8.35 1.99
N ARG A 54 17.18 -7.67 3.08
CA ARG A 54 16.79 -8.07 4.44
C ARG A 54 15.55 -7.31 4.87
N LEU A 55 14.73 -7.93 5.69
CA LEU A 55 13.57 -7.25 6.27
C LEU A 55 14.00 -6.40 7.45
N ALA A 56 13.51 -5.17 7.50
CA ALA A 56 13.83 -4.19 8.52
C ALA A 56 12.56 -3.48 9.01
N HIS A 57 12.57 -3.16 10.30
CA HIS A 57 11.54 -2.39 10.97
C HIS A 57 12.14 -1.18 11.67
N GLY A 58 11.52 -0.03 11.44
CA GLY A 58 11.85 1.23 12.09
C GLY A 58 11.11 1.39 13.41
N ARG A 59 11.69 2.19 14.31
CA ARG A 59 11.00 2.64 15.53
C ARG A 59 9.80 3.53 15.15
N PRO A 60 8.74 3.55 15.98
CA PRO A 60 7.60 4.45 15.77
C PRO A 60 8.05 5.92 15.64
N ARG A 61 7.47 6.64 14.68
CA ARG A 61 7.75 8.06 14.42
C ARG A 61 6.48 8.89 14.53
N LEU A 62 6.62 10.12 15.03
CA LEU A 62 5.53 11.08 15.12
C LEU A 62 5.44 11.96 13.87
N GLY A 63 4.23 12.43 13.56
CA GLY A 63 3.96 13.46 12.54
C GLY A 63 3.44 12.93 11.20
N GLY A 64 3.08 11.64 11.14
CA GLY A 64 2.55 11.00 9.94
C GLY A 64 3.62 10.49 8.95
N ALA A 65 3.24 9.47 8.18
CA ALA A 65 4.10 8.76 7.24
C ALA A 65 4.26 9.56 5.94
N SER A 66 5.51 9.80 5.54
CA SER A 66 5.83 10.48 4.29
C SER A 66 7.26 10.21 3.83
N LEU A 67 7.49 10.19 2.51
CA LEU A 67 8.80 9.93 1.89
C LEU A 67 9.01 10.87 0.70
N TYR A 68 10.27 11.16 0.38
CA TYR A 68 10.61 11.81 -0.89
C TYR A 68 10.56 10.78 -2.02
N ALA A 69 9.53 10.83 -2.86
CA ALA A 69 9.29 9.75 -3.86
C ALA A 69 8.85 10.24 -5.23
N HIS A 70 8.20 11.40 -5.33
CA HIS A 70 7.60 11.87 -6.58
C HIS A 70 8.22 13.19 -7.00
N CYS A 71 8.54 13.38 -8.28
CA CYS A 71 8.88 14.70 -8.80
C CYS A 71 7.66 15.63 -8.79
N GLU A 72 7.89 16.95 -8.85
CA GLU A 72 6.82 17.95 -8.81
C GLU A 72 5.74 17.74 -9.89
N PRO A 73 6.07 17.47 -11.17
CA PRO A 73 5.05 17.20 -12.19
C PRO A 73 4.14 16.01 -11.85
N CYS A 74 4.72 14.91 -11.36
CA CYS A 74 3.92 13.74 -10.97
C CYS A 74 3.06 14.06 -9.76
N ARG A 75 3.61 14.69 -8.72
CA ARG A 75 2.87 15.13 -7.54
C ARG A 75 1.69 16.02 -7.93
N ALA A 76 1.92 17.04 -8.75
CA ALA A 76 0.89 17.97 -9.21
C ALA A 76 -0.22 17.27 -10.01
N SER A 77 0.12 16.24 -10.79
CA SER A 77 -0.85 15.45 -11.56
C SER A 77 -1.69 14.49 -10.71
N THR A 78 -1.12 13.92 -9.63
CA THR A 78 -1.81 12.89 -8.84
C THR A 78 -2.46 13.43 -7.58
N SER A 79 -1.90 14.46 -6.93
CA SER A 79 -2.43 14.99 -5.67
C SER A 79 -3.87 15.53 -5.73
N PRO A 80 -4.39 16.06 -6.85
CA PRO A 80 -5.79 16.44 -6.92
C PRO A 80 -6.74 15.28 -6.61
N ARG A 81 -6.33 14.03 -6.80
CA ARG A 81 -7.14 12.82 -6.58
C ARG A 81 -7.24 12.42 -5.11
N ASP A 82 -6.43 13.04 -4.25
CA ASP A 82 -6.46 12.79 -2.81
C ASP A 82 -7.79 13.22 -2.19
N ASP A 83 -8.53 14.13 -2.81
CA ASP A 83 -9.84 14.59 -2.33
C ASP A 83 -10.85 13.43 -2.16
N GLU A 84 -10.89 12.48 -3.10
CA GLU A 84 -11.78 11.32 -3.00
C GLU A 84 -11.31 10.35 -1.91
N TYR A 85 -9.99 10.11 -1.81
CA TYR A 85 -9.43 9.33 -0.70
C TYR A 85 -9.79 9.95 0.65
N ILE A 86 -9.64 11.27 0.77
CA ILE A 86 -9.96 12.03 1.98
C ILE A 86 -11.47 11.92 2.26
N ARG A 87 -12.34 12.14 1.27
CA ARG A 87 -13.80 12.02 1.43
C ARG A 87 -14.20 10.65 1.97
N TRP A 88 -13.62 9.59 1.42
CA TRP A 88 -13.86 8.23 1.90
C TRP A 88 -13.32 8.04 3.32
N ALA A 89 -12.10 8.50 3.60
CA ALA A 89 -11.52 8.40 4.94
C ALA A 89 -12.41 9.06 6.01
N TYR A 90 -12.94 10.25 5.74
CA TYR A 90 -13.85 10.91 6.68
C TYR A 90 -15.17 10.15 6.84
N SER A 91 -15.71 9.59 5.75
CA SER A 91 -16.95 8.80 5.79
C SER A 91 -16.78 7.54 6.62
N PHE A 92 -15.71 6.78 6.42
CA PHE A 92 -15.42 5.57 7.19
C PHE A 92 -15.05 5.88 8.64
N ALA A 93 -14.27 6.91 8.90
CA ALA A 93 -13.98 7.34 10.27
C ALA A 93 -15.26 7.73 11.02
N ASN A 94 -16.19 8.44 10.37
CA ASN A 94 -17.50 8.76 10.95
C ASN A 94 -18.28 7.49 11.32
N VAL A 95 -18.32 6.49 10.43
CA VAL A 95 -18.97 5.19 10.70
C VAL A 95 -18.30 4.47 11.87
N LEU A 96 -16.97 4.47 11.96
CA LEU A 96 -16.24 3.81 13.05
C LEU A 96 -16.44 4.51 14.41
N LEU A 97 -16.46 5.84 14.42
CA LEU A 97 -16.46 6.63 15.65
C LEU A 97 -17.87 6.89 16.21
N ASN A 98 -18.87 7.05 15.35
CA ASN A 98 -20.21 7.50 15.74
C ASN A 98 -21.28 6.40 15.66
N SER A 99 -20.87 5.16 15.37
CA SER A 99 -21.75 3.99 15.37
C SER A 99 -22.00 3.47 16.79
N GLN A 100 -23.23 3.01 17.07
CA GLN A 100 -23.57 2.27 18.30
C GLN A 100 -22.70 1.01 18.53
N TRP A 101 -22.17 0.43 17.45
CA TRP A 101 -21.27 -0.73 17.45
C TRP A 101 -19.77 -0.38 17.54
N LYS A 102 -19.42 0.80 18.06
CA LYS A 102 -18.01 1.24 18.14
C LYS A 102 -17.15 0.19 18.86
N GLY A 103 -16.03 -0.19 18.23
CA GLY A 103 -15.09 -1.20 18.75
C GLY A 103 -15.58 -2.66 18.66
N GLN A 104 -16.81 -2.91 18.19
CA GLN A 104 -17.40 -4.25 18.08
C GLN A 104 -17.64 -4.67 16.62
N ARG A 105 -17.51 -3.76 15.66
CA ARG A 105 -17.68 -4.06 14.23
C ARG A 105 -16.62 -5.03 13.75
N THR A 106 -17.06 -6.14 13.16
CA THR A 106 -16.23 -7.06 12.38
C THR A 106 -16.18 -6.67 10.90
N GLN A 107 -17.12 -5.84 10.44
CA GLN A 107 -17.20 -5.32 9.08
C GLN A 107 -17.96 -3.99 9.01
N VAL A 108 -17.74 -3.26 7.91
CA VAL A 108 -18.47 -2.06 7.50
C VAL A 108 -19.15 -2.36 6.18
N GLU A 109 -20.49 -2.29 6.21
CA GLU A 109 -21.34 -2.53 5.05
C GLU A 109 -22.13 -1.28 4.71
N GLY A 110 -22.35 -1.03 3.43
CA GLY A 110 -23.19 0.08 2.97
C GLY A 110 -23.07 0.34 1.47
N THR A 111 -23.67 1.44 1.04
CA THR A 111 -23.52 1.97 -0.32
C THR A 111 -22.86 3.33 -0.25
N LEU A 112 -21.79 3.50 -1.01
CA LEU A 112 -21.18 4.80 -1.29
C LEU A 112 -21.79 5.32 -2.58
N SER A 113 -22.63 6.35 -2.50
CA SER A 113 -23.31 6.92 -3.67
C SER A 113 -22.54 8.09 -4.27
N GLU A 114 -22.58 8.20 -5.60
CA GLU A 114 -21.93 9.27 -6.37
C GLU A 114 -20.47 9.52 -5.93
N VAL A 115 -19.71 8.42 -5.83
CA VAL A 115 -18.28 8.42 -5.52
C VAL A 115 -17.44 8.15 -6.76
N ARG A 116 -16.12 8.37 -6.67
CA ARG A 116 -15.18 8.13 -7.78
C ARG A 116 -14.16 7.04 -7.43
N PRO A 117 -14.50 5.75 -7.56
CA PRO A 117 -13.63 4.66 -7.11
C PRO A 117 -12.29 4.63 -7.86
N GLY A 118 -12.30 4.96 -9.16
CA GLY A 118 -11.10 5.10 -9.98
C GLY A 118 -10.15 6.21 -9.50
N ARG A 119 -10.69 7.26 -8.86
CA ARG A 119 -9.92 8.34 -8.23
C ARG A 119 -9.35 7.90 -6.88
N PHE A 120 -10.17 7.25 -6.06
CA PHE A 120 -9.77 6.69 -4.76
C PHE A 120 -8.58 5.73 -4.90
N ILE A 121 -8.71 4.71 -5.74
CA ILE A 121 -7.67 3.68 -5.91
C ILE A 121 -6.37 4.27 -6.44
N ARG A 122 -6.43 5.26 -7.35
CA ARG A 122 -5.22 5.90 -7.89
C ARG A 122 -4.54 6.83 -6.90
N SER A 123 -5.28 7.49 -6.00
CA SER A 123 -4.67 8.23 -4.87
C SER A 123 -3.94 7.26 -3.92
N ALA A 124 -4.59 6.15 -3.55
CA ALA A 124 -3.99 5.13 -2.69
C ALA A 124 -2.73 4.51 -3.33
N LEU A 125 -2.82 4.09 -4.60
CA LEU A 125 -1.72 3.51 -5.35
C LEU A 125 -0.56 4.50 -5.53
N ALA A 126 -0.84 5.78 -5.81
CA ALA A 126 0.20 6.81 -5.88
C ALA A 126 1.00 6.87 -4.57
N GLY A 127 0.33 6.82 -3.41
CA GLY A 127 0.99 6.68 -2.11
C GLY A 127 1.81 5.40 -1.98
N MET A 128 1.26 4.25 -2.39
CA MET A 128 1.94 2.95 -2.33
C MET A 128 3.20 2.86 -3.21
N THR A 129 3.27 3.57 -4.34
CA THR A 129 4.52 3.66 -5.13
C THR A 129 5.67 4.30 -4.36
N ALA A 130 5.39 5.18 -3.39
CA ALA A 130 6.43 5.72 -2.53
C ALA A 130 7.04 4.63 -1.62
N LEU A 131 6.22 3.66 -1.22
CA LEU A 131 6.64 2.49 -0.44
C LEU A 131 7.39 1.46 -1.30
N ALA A 132 6.92 1.24 -2.53
CA ALA A 132 7.43 0.24 -3.48
C ALA A 132 7.88 0.87 -4.82
N PRO A 133 9.06 1.51 -4.87
CA PRO A 133 9.48 2.32 -6.02
C PRO A 133 9.74 1.50 -7.29
N LYS A 134 10.15 0.24 -7.16
CA LYS A 134 10.41 -0.65 -8.31
C LYS A 134 9.15 -1.17 -9.01
N LEU A 135 7.95 -0.83 -8.51
CA LEU A 135 6.72 -1.07 -9.25
C LEU A 135 6.72 -0.41 -10.64
N ILE A 136 7.47 0.69 -10.82
CA ILE A 136 7.62 1.30 -12.14
C ILE A 136 8.34 0.40 -13.15
N ASP A 137 9.23 -0.45 -12.67
CA ASP A 137 10.02 -1.35 -13.52
C ASP A 137 9.27 -2.66 -13.78
N SER A 138 8.58 -3.20 -12.75
CA SER A 138 7.86 -4.48 -12.84
C SER A 138 6.42 -4.34 -13.37
N HIS A 139 5.73 -3.24 -13.08
CA HIS A 139 4.33 -3.01 -13.45
C HIS A 139 4.14 -1.64 -14.13
N PRO A 140 4.83 -1.34 -15.24
CA PRO A 140 4.78 -0.03 -15.88
C PRO A 140 3.37 0.36 -16.36
N GLY A 141 2.55 -0.62 -16.76
CA GLY A 141 1.14 -0.39 -17.14
C GLY A 141 0.30 0.13 -15.98
N LEU A 142 0.44 -0.47 -14.79
CA LEU A 142 -0.22 -0.01 -13.57
C LEU A 142 0.23 1.42 -13.21
N ILE A 143 1.54 1.69 -13.23
CA ILE A 143 2.06 3.01 -12.90
C ILE A 143 1.60 4.07 -13.90
N ARG A 144 1.53 3.71 -15.19
CA ARG A 144 0.96 4.58 -16.21
C ARG A 144 -0.51 4.90 -15.92
N ALA A 145 -1.34 3.91 -15.62
CA ALA A 145 -2.74 4.11 -15.27
C ALA A 145 -2.92 4.97 -14.02
N VAL A 146 -2.07 4.78 -13.00
CA VAL A 146 -2.02 5.62 -11.81
C VAL A 146 -1.65 7.04 -12.18
N ARG A 147 -0.65 7.28 -13.03
CA ARG A 147 -0.21 8.64 -13.39
C ARG A 147 -1.23 9.36 -14.27
N GLU A 148 -1.74 8.69 -15.31
CA GLU A 148 -2.60 9.29 -16.34
C GLU A 148 -4.05 9.43 -15.88
N GLY A 149 -4.52 8.63 -14.93
CA GLY A 149 -5.90 8.73 -14.45
C GLY A 149 -6.95 8.17 -15.40
N VAL A 150 -6.51 7.46 -16.44
CA VAL A 150 -7.39 6.85 -17.45
C VAL A 150 -7.80 5.45 -17.01
N PRO A 151 -9.01 4.99 -17.39
CA PRO A 151 -9.43 3.59 -17.27
C PRO A 151 -8.34 2.61 -17.71
N SER A 152 -8.14 1.55 -16.94
CA SER A 152 -7.22 0.48 -17.29
C SER A 152 -7.75 -0.86 -16.82
N PRO A 153 -7.53 -1.95 -17.58
CA PRO A 153 -7.83 -3.28 -17.09
C PRO A 153 -7.02 -3.56 -15.81
N PRO A 154 -7.58 -4.33 -14.86
CA PRO A 154 -6.83 -4.82 -13.71
C PRO A 154 -5.59 -5.58 -14.17
N PRO A 155 -4.41 -5.34 -13.57
CA PRO A 155 -3.24 -6.17 -13.86
C PRO A 155 -3.52 -7.64 -13.49
N GLU A 156 -2.86 -8.60 -14.14
CA GLU A 156 -3.17 -10.02 -13.95
C GLU A 156 -2.55 -10.62 -12.69
N ASP A 157 -1.45 -10.05 -12.20
CA ASP A 157 -0.52 -10.62 -11.23
C ASP A 157 -0.49 -9.88 -9.88
N ILE A 158 -0.95 -8.63 -9.83
CA ILE A 158 -0.98 -7.82 -8.62
C ILE A 158 -2.41 -7.33 -8.31
N ARG A 159 -2.74 -7.19 -7.03
CA ARG A 159 -4.08 -6.85 -6.55
C ARG A 159 -4.04 -5.77 -5.49
N PHE A 160 -4.95 -4.81 -5.63
CA PHE A 160 -5.23 -3.78 -4.65
C PHE A 160 -6.33 -4.27 -3.71
N LEU A 161 -5.95 -4.53 -2.46
CA LEU A 161 -6.84 -5.08 -1.45
C LEU A 161 -7.16 -4.04 -0.39
N MET A 162 -8.41 -4.01 0.05
CA MET A 162 -8.93 -3.03 0.98
C MET A 162 -9.68 -3.68 2.14
N ALA A 163 -9.43 -3.17 3.34
CA ALA A 163 -10.18 -3.43 4.55
C ALA A 163 -10.24 -2.15 5.39
N VAL A 164 -10.99 -2.19 6.49
CA VAL A 164 -11.11 -1.10 7.45
C VAL A 164 -10.17 -1.38 8.62
N ALA A 165 -9.34 -0.40 8.99
CA ALA A 165 -8.56 -0.48 10.21
C ALA A 165 -9.43 -0.03 11.40
N PRO A 166 -9.45 -0.76 12.53
CA PRO A 166 -10.27 -0.38 13.67
C PRO A 166 -9.80 0.95 14.31
N ASP A 167 -10.70 1.57 15.08
CA ASP A 167 -10.35 2.74 15.89
C ASP A 167 -9.20 2.40 16.86
N GLY A 168 -8.21 3.28 16.93
CA GLY A 168 -7.02 3.08 17.76
C GLY A 168 -6.00 2.05 17.25
N ALA A 169 -6.20 1.48 16.05
CA ALA A 169 -5.20 0.61 15.41
C ALA A 169 -3.87 1.36 15.22
N ALA A 170 -2.76 0.63 15.34
CA ALA A 170 -1.43 1.22 15.14
C ALA A 170 -1.22 1.50 13.65
N ALA A 171 -0.77 2.71 13.30
CA ALA A 171 -0.44 2.99 11.91
C ALA A 171 0.86 2.26 11.49
N ILE A 172 0.81 1.53 10.39
CA ILE A 172 1.93 0.77 9.81
C ILE A 172 1.98 1.04 8.31
N VAL A 173 3.17 1.38 7.83
CA VAL A 173 3.47 1.48 6.40
C VAL A 173 4.68 0.61 6.07
N GLU A 174 4.57 -0.20 5.01
CA GLU A 174 5.60 -1.16 4.63
C GLU A 174 5.80 -1.21 3.12
N GLY A 175 7.04 -1.34 2.68
CA GLY A 175 7.40 -1.62 1.29
C GLY A 175 8.29 -2.84 1.19
N ALA A 176 7.80 -3.93 0.59
CA ALA A 176 8.49 -5.22 0.53
C ALA A 176 8.48 -5.86 -0.87
N HIS A 177 8.25 -5.06 -1.91
CA HIS A 177 8.20 -5.52 -3.30
C HIS A 177 9.46 -6.29 -3.75
N GLU A 178 10.61 -6.05 -3.12
CA GLU A 178 11.90 -6.61 -3.55
C GLU A 178 12.45 -7.74 -2.66
N GLY A 179 12.19 -7.71 -1.35
CA GLY A 179 12.94 -8.55 -0.41
C GLY A 179 12.37 -9.93 -0.11
N LEU A 180 11.30 -10.35 -0.77
CA LEU A 180 10.75 -11.73 -0.62
C LEU A 180 11.03 -12.63 -1.82
N ALA A 181 11.71 -12.13 -2.87
CA ALA A 181 12.07 -12.90 -4.05
C ALA A 181 13.16 -13.98 -3.83
N VAL A 182 13.52 -14.32 -2.58
CA VAL A 182 14.59 -15.28 -2.28
C VAL A 182 14.07 -16.41 -1.38
N GLN A 183 13.30 -17.35 -1.94
CA GLN A 183 13.27 -18.71 -1.40
C GLN A 183 14.40 -19.49 -2.06
N MET A 184 15.47 -19.77 -1.29
CA MET A 184 16.53 -20.67 -1.74
C MET A 184 16.03 -22.11 -1.60
N SER A 185 15.42 -22.64 -2.66
CA SER A 185 15.18 -24.08 -2.75
C SER A 185 16.51 -24.76 -3.04
N LEU A 186 17.15 -25.31 -2.03
CA LEU A 186 18.18 -26.35 -2.18
C LEU A 186 17.45 -27.64 -2.59
N THR A 187 16.92 -27.71 -3.80
CA THR A 187 16.53 -29.01 -4.36
C THR A 187 17.81 -29.76 -4.71
N GLN A 188 18.03 -30.86 -4.01
CA GLN A 188 19.18 -31.75 -4.18
C GLN A 188 19.06 -32.60 -5.45
N ASP A 189 18.56 -32.04 -6.55
CA ASP A 189 18.50 -32.74 -7.83
C ASP A 189 19.81 -32.54 -8.57
N GLY A 190 20.90 -33.13 -8.03
CA GLY A 190 22.17 -33.51 -8.69
C GLY A 190 22.87 -32.56 -9.68
N SER A 191 22.35 -31.36 -9.91
CA SER A 191 22.63 -30.49 -11.05
C SER A 191 23.15 -29.12 -10.63
N GLY A 192 23.21 -28.85 -9.31
CA GLY A 192 23.78 -27.63 -8.73
C GLY A 192 23.10 -26.33 -9.18
N ARG A 193 21.97 -26.41 -9.90
CA ARG A 193 21.31 -25.25 -10.49
C ARG A 193 20.42 -24.58 -9.45
N ARG A 194 20.90 -23.46 -8.89
CA ARG A 194 20.09 -22.54 -8.09
C ARG A 194 18.90 -22.05 -8.93
N MET A 195 17.68 -22.43 -8.55
CA MET A 195 16.48 -21.76 -9.02
C MET A 195 16.08 -20.71 -7.99
N THR A 196 16.15 -19.44 -8.37
CA THR A 196 15.49 -18.35 -7.65
C THR A 196 14.04 -18.32 -8.12
N ALA A 197 13.12 -18.82 -7.29
CA ALA A 197 11.70 -18.64 -7.51
C ALA A 197 11.23 -17.38 -6.78
N THR A 198 10.56 -16.49 -7.51
CA THR A 198 9.90 -15.31 -6.93
C THR A 198 8.75 -15.80 -6.05
N VAL A 199 8.77 -15.48 -4.76
CA VAL A 199 7.69 -15.83 -3.83
C VAL A 199 6.60 -14.76 -3.92
N PRO A 200 5.31 -15.14 -3.94
CA PRO A 200 4.21 -14.19 -3.82
C PRO A 200 4.42 -13.28 -2.61
N THR A 201 4.30 -11.97 -2.81
CA THR A 201 4.62 -10.97 -1.77
C THR A 201 3.55 -9.89 -1.66
N ILE A 202 3.46 -9.28 -0.48
CA ILE A 202 2.78 -8.00 -0.30
C ILE A 202 3.79 -6.91 -0.62
N SER A 203 3.61 -6.28 -1.79
CA SER A 203 4.51 -5.26 -2.32
C SER A 203 4.50 -3.98 -1.47
N ALA A 204 3.31 -3.57 -1.02
CA ALA A 204 3.12 -2.38 -0.21
C ALA A 204 1.98 -2.56 0.80
N VAL A 205 2.16 -2.05 2.01
CA VAL A 205 1.17 -2.02 3.09
C VAL A 205 0.95 -0.58 3.50
N MET A 206 -0.30 -0.16 3.52
CA MET A 206 -0.73 1.11 4.10
C MET A 206 -1.88 0.81 5.07
N HIS A 207 -1.50 0.44 6.30
CA HIS A 207 -2.43 0.23 7.41
C HIS A 207 -2.46 1.50 8.25
N PHE A 208 -3.37 2.41 7.93
CA PHE A 208 -3.45 3.71 8.56
C PHE A 208 -4.92 4.07 8.72
N PRO A 209 -5.44 4.16 9.96
CA PRO A 209 -6.86 4.40 10.19
C PRO A 209 -7.42 5.58 9.38
N PRO A 210 -8.55 5.38 8.68
CA PRO A 210 -9.50 4.27 8.83
C PRO A 210 -9.26 3.08 7.90
N PHE A 211 -8.21 3.07 7.07
CA PHE A 211 -8.05 2.04 6.04
C PHE A 211 -6.87 1.11 6.30
N SER A 212 -7.05 -0.14 5.88
CA SER A 212 -6.01 -1.14 5.78
C SER A 212 -5.91 -1.52 4.31
N LEU A 213 -4.91 -0.99 3.60
CA LEU A 213 -4.75 -1.18 2.17
C LEU A 213 -3.47 -1.96 1.86
N LEU A 214 -3.59 -2.95 1.00
CA LEU A 214 -2.47 -3.78 0.55
C LEU A 214 -2.36 -3.73 -0.97
N LEU A 215 -1.13 -3.78 -1.45
CA LEU A 215 -0.83 -4.13 -2.84
C LEU A 215 -0.08 -5.45 -2.82
N ALA A 216 -0.73 -6.53 -3.26
CA ALA A 216 -0.24 -7.89 -3.06
C ALA A 216 -0.25 -8.70 -4.36
N ASP A 217 0.61 -9.72 -4.44
CA ASP A 217 0.55 -10.73 -5.48
C ASP A 217 -0.84 -11.41 -5.48
N ARG A 218 -1.39 -11.66 -6.68
CA ARG A 218 -2.71 -12.30 -6.86
C ARG A 218 -2.83 -13.62 -6.12
N GLN A 219 -1.74 -14.38 -6.01
CA GLN A 219 -1.74 -15.68 -5.32
C GLN A 219 -1.99 -15.57 -3.82
N LEU A 220 -1.84 -14.37 -3.22
CA LEU A 220 -2.07 -14.14 -1.81
C LEU A 220 -3.52 -13.75 -1.48
N VAL A 221 -4.34 -13.35 -2.46
CA VAL A 221 -5.66 -12.75 -2.20
C VAL A 221 -6.54 -13.62 -1.33
N SER A 222 -6.64 -14.92 -1.63
CA SER A 222 -7.50 -15.85 -0.87
C SER A 222 -7.04 -16.10 0.57
N SER A 223 -5.77 -15.75 0.88
CA SER A 223 -5.22 -15.87 2.23
C SER A 223 -5.34 -14.59 3.05
N LEU A 224 -5.72 -13.47 2.42
CA LEU A 224 -5.80 -12.18 3.09
C LEU A 224 -7.27 -11.86 3.42
N PRO A 225 -7.55 -11.31 4.61
CA PRO A 225 -8.92 -10.97 4.99
C PRO A 225 -9.46 -9.75 4.23
N HIS A 226 -8.69 -9.15 3.33
CA HIS A 226 -9.05 -7.93 2.60
C HIS A 226 -9.90 -8.23 1.37
N VAL A 227 -10.71 -7.26 0.96
CA VAL A 227 -11.50 -7.32 -0.27
C VAL A 227 -10.67 -6.88 -1.46
N ASP A 228 -10.75 -7.61 -2.57
CA ASP A 228 -10.13 -7.22 -3.83
C ASP A 228 -10.93 -6.10 -4.50
N CYS A 229 -10.33 -4.91 -4.57
CA CYS A 229 -10.92 -3.73 -5.19
C CYS A 229 -10.18 -3.33 -6.48
N THR A 230 -9.37 -4.22 -7.05
CA THR A 230 -8.54 -3.92 -8.23
C THR A 230 -9.38 -3.50 -9.44
N GLU A 231 -10.60 -4.01 -9.54
CA GLU A 231 -11.58 -3.68 -10.59
C GLU A 231 -11.91 -2.18 -10.66
N TRP A 232 -11.72 -1.40 -9.59
CA TRP A 232 -11.91 0.05 -9.64
C TRP A 232 -10.93 0.77 -10.58
N LEU A 233 -9.84 0.13 -11.00
CA LEU A 233 -8.96 0.65 -12.05
C LEU A 233 -9.66 0.78 -13.41
N GLN A 234 -10.72 -0.01 -13.65
CA GLN A 234 -11.52 0.09 -14.88
C GLN A 234 -12.27 1.42 -14.99
N LEU A 235 -12.47 2.12 -13.87
CA LEU A 235 -13.06 3.45 -13.84
C LEU A 235 -11.97 4.52 -13.95
N GLY A 236 -12.25 5.57 -14.71
CA GLY A 236 -11.46 6.79 -14.79
C GLY A 236 -11.56 7.61 -13.51
N VAL A 237 -10.74 8.66 -13.41
CA VAL A 237 -10.70 9.52 -12.22
C VAL A 237 -11.92 10.41 -12.05
N GLU A 238 -12.71 10.65 -13.11
CA GLU A 238 -13.94 11.45 -13.04
C GLU A 238 -15.22 10.60 -13.06
N ASP A 239 -15.11 9.30 -13.29
CA ASP A 239 -16.26 8.41 -13.42
C ASP A 239 -16.93 8.24 -12.05
N LEU A 240 -18.20 8.67 -11.98
CA LEU A 240 -19.05 8.48 -10.82
C LEU A 240 -19.66 7.08 -10.82
N ALA A 241 -19.74 6.47 -9.65
CA ALA A 241 -20.38 5.18 -9.45
C ALA A 241 -21.01 5.11 -8.06
N ASP A 242 -22.05 4.28 -7.95
CA ASP A 242 -22.56 3.79 -6.68
C ASP A 242 -21.86 2.46 -6.37
N VAL A 243 -21.18 2.40 -5.23
CA VAL A 243 -20.39 1.22 -4.83
C VAL A 243 -20.99 0.60 -3.59
N GLN A 244 -21.46 -0.63 -3.70
CA GLN A 244 -21.74 -1.45 -2.54
C GLN A 244 -20.43 -1.91 -1.92
N VAL A 245 -20.29 -1.67 -0.62
CA VAL A 245 -19.09 -2.01 0.15
C VAL A 245 -19.45 -2.97 1.26
N VAL A 246 -18.65 -4.01 1.40
CA VAL A 246 -18.65 -4.95 2.53
C VAL A 246 -17.18 -5.13 2.90
N PHE A 247 -16.66 -4.22 3.72
CA PHE A 247 -15.24 -4.25 4.09
C PHE A 247 -15.06 -4.81 5.50
N PRO A 248 -14.26 -5.87 5.66
CA PRO A 248 -13.96 -6.40 6.98
C PRO A 248 -13.11 -5.42 7.77
N VAL A 249 -13.27 -5.45 9.08
CA VAL A 249 -12.43 -4.73 10.03
C VAL A 249 -11.23 -5.62 10.35
N VAL A 250 -10.04 -5.18 9.99
CA VAL A 250 -8.79 -5.93 10.12
C VAL A 250 -7.84 -5.13 11.01
N ASP A 251 -7.49 -5.68 12.17
CA ASP A 251 -6.37 -5.20 12.97
C ASP A 251 -5.12 -6.00 12.60
N LEU A 252 -4.09 -5.33 12.08
CA LEU A 252 -2.84 -6.01 11.79
C LEU A 252 -2.07 -6.20 13.11
N PRO A 253 -1.49 -7.38 13.36
CA PRO A 253 -0.96 -7.72 14.67
C PRO A 253 0.13 -6.73 15.11
N ARG A 254 0.00 -6.24 16.34
CA ARG A 254 1.04 -5.47 17.02
C ARG A 254 2.12 -6.42 17.47
N THR A 255 3.17 -6.54 16.67
CA THR A 255 4.33 -7.35 17.05
C THR A 255 5.20 -6.57 18.05
N THR A 256 4.88 -6.70 19.34
CA THR A 256 5.55 -5.99 20.45
C THR A 256 6.90 -6.59 20.83
N SER A 257 7.11 -7.90 20.61
CA SER A 257 8.30 -8.64 21.05
C SER A 257 9.27 -9.03 19.92
N ALA A 258 8.80 -9.09 18.68
CA ALA A 258 9.63 -9.32 17.49
C ALA A 258 8.89 -8.76 16.26
N PRO A 259 9.29 -7.60 15.70
CA PRO A 259 8.53 -7.00 14.62
C PRO A 259 8.56 -7.89 13.37
N VAL A 260 7.47 -8.64 13.14
CA VAL A 260 7.29 -9.42 11.92
C VAL A 260 6.68 -8.48 10.89
N PRO A 261 7.32 -8.28 9.73
CA PRO A 261 6.74 -7.53 8.62
C PRO A 261 5.38 -8.09 8.27
N VAL A 262 4.43 -7.20 7.98
CA VAL A 262 3.10 -7.60 7.55
C VAL A 262 3.19 -8.45 6.29
N SER A 263 4.17 -8.18 5.41
CA SER A 263 4.47 -9.01 4.23
C SER A 263 4.89 -10.44 4.55
N MET A 264 5.31 -10.74 5.79
CA MET A 264 5.65 -12.08 6.26
C MET A 264 4.55 -12.74 7.08
N LEU A 265 3.48 -12.03 7.42
CA LEU A 265 2.38 -12.62 8.16
C LEU A 265 1.65 -13.62 7.25
N ARG A 266 1.74 -14.91 7.60
CA ARG A 266 0.78 -15.91 7.13
C ARG A 266 -0.49 -15.69 7.94
N PHE A 267 -1.50 -15.10 7.32
CA PHE A 267 -2.84 -15.08 7.88
C PHE A 267 -3.37 -16.50 7.75
N ASN A 268 -3.24 -17.29 8.82
CA ASN A 268 -3.98 -18.55 8.91
C ASN A 268 -5.46 -18.19 8.85
N GLU A 269 -6.21 -18.87 7.98
CA GLU A 269 -7.64 -18.70 7.74
C GLU A 269 -8.34 -18.09 8.95
N ALA A 270 -8.81 -16.85 8.79
CA ALA A 270 -9.69 -16.24 9.77
C ALA A 270 -10.86 -17.22 9.94
N ARG A 271 -10.94 -17.87 11.11
CA ARG A 271 -12.09 -18.69 11.45
C ARG A 271 -13.32 -17.79 11.32
N ALA A 272 -14.19 -18.16 10.37
CA ALA A 272 -15.55 -17.65 10.28
C ALA A 272 -16.31 -17.91 11.59
#